data_AF-A0A395ITQ5-F1
#
_entry.id   AF-A0A395ITQ5-F1
#
_cell.length_a   1.000
_cell.length_b   1.000
_cell.length_c   1.000
_cell.angle_alpha   90.00
_cell.angle_beta   90.00
_cell.angle_gamma   90.00
#
_symmetry.space_group_name_H-M   'P 1'
#
loop_
_entity.id
_entity.type
_entity.pdbx_description
1 polymer ?
#
loop_
_entity_poly.entity_id
_entity_poly.type
_entity_poly.pdbx_seq_one_letter_code
_entity_poly.pdbx_strand_id
1 'polypeptide(L)'
;MDSPKFSQFDISVVTYKTVQNHDIQTYILIPKNISSGPHPVIVKIHGGGLVAGSGIKPEWFPTYLLTLAIQKSAIILAPNYRLLPESSASETVSDISTFWDWLRSPLFPPPSPLTSPPPSTTPSSTAKAQAGSSPCSPLLPNPKAPSKPA
;
A
#
# COMPACT_ATOMS: atom_id res chain seq x y z
N MET A 1 12.68 0.28 3.28
CA MET A 1 11.78 -0.82 3.72
C MET A 1 12.59 -1.99 4.29
N ASP A 2 13.86 -2.12 3.91
CA ASP A 2 14.65 -3.36 4.00
C ASP A 2 15.37 -3.56 5.34
N SER A 3 14.87 -2.93 6.40
CA SER A 3 15.46 -3.11 7.73
C SER A 3 15.09 -4.50 8.26
N PRO A 4 16.06 -5.28 8.78
CA PRO A 4 15.78 -6.58 9.39
C PRO A 4 14.81 -6.48 10.58
N LYS A 5 14.65 -5.27 11.14
CA LYS A 5 13.68 -4.95 12.20
C LYS A 5 12.23 -5.31 11.83
N PHE A 6 11.87 -5.25 10.56
CA PHE A 6 10.52 -5.55 10.08
C PHE A 6 10.40 -6.93 9.43
N SER A 7 11.42 -7.77 9.50
CA SER A 7 11.49 -9.07 8.79
C SER A 7 10.35 -10.04 9.13
N GLN A 8 9.73 -9.89 10.30
CA GLN A 8 8.58 -10.70 10.76
C GLN A 8 7.22 -10.21 10.23
N PHE A 9 7.20 -9.14 9.44
CA PHE A 9 6.00 -8.55 8.89
C PHE A 9 6.03 -8.57 7.37
N ASP A 10 4.86 -8.78 6.78
CA ASP A 10 4.58 -8.41 5.40
C ASP A 10 4.13 -6.95 5.39
N ILE A 11 4.81 -6.13 4.59
CA ILE A 11 4.57 -4.69 4.53
C ILE A 11 3.94 -4.35 3.18
N SER A 12 2.77 -3.72 3.22
CA SER A 12 2.15 -3.11 2.05
C SER A 12 1.95 -1.61 2.26
N VAL A 13 1.72 -0.90 1.16
CA VAL A 13 1.53 0.55 1.12
C VAL A 13 0.19 0.84 0.47
N VAL A 14 -0.63 1.67 1.10
CA VAL A 14 -1.92 2.08 0.56
C VAL A 14 -2.06 3.60 0.61
N THR A 15 -2.44 4.20 -0.51
CA THR A 15 -2.82 5.62 -0.57
C THR A 15 -4.21 5.78 0.02
N TYR A 16 -4.35 6.66 1.02
CA TYR A 16 -5.64 6.97 1.65
C TYR A 16 -6.15 8.38 1.31
N LYS A 17 -5.26 9.25 0.80
CA LYS A 17 -5.57 10.63 0.40
C LYS A 17 -4.59 11.07 -0.68
N THR A 18 -5.06 11.83 -1.66
CA THR A 18 -4.20 12.49 -2.65
C THR A 18 -4.48 13.99 -2.62
N VAL A 19 -3.43 14.81 -2.53
CA VAL A 19 -3.52 16.28 -2.49
C VAL A 19 -2.66 16.85 -3.61
N GLN A 20 -3.26 17.55 -4.58
CA GLN A 20 -2.52 18.20 -5.68
C GLN A 20 -1.48 17.27 -6.33
N ASN A 21 -1.90 16.03 -6.65
CA ASN A 21 -1.04 14.97 -7.24
C ASN A 21 0.04 14.40 -6.30
N HIS A 22 -0.02 14.68 -5.01
CA HIS A 22 0.81 14.06 -3.98
C HIS A 22 0.01 13.03 -3.18
N ASP A 23 0.41 11.77 -3.28
CA ASP A 23 -0.20 10.67 -2.53
C ASP A 23 0.27 10.65 -1.09
N ILE A 24 -0.69 10.60 -0.16
CA ILE A 24 -0.46 10.42 1.26
C ILE A 24 -0.82 8.98 1.59
N GLN A 25 0.21 8.25 2.01
CA GLN A 25 0.18 6.80 2.12
C GLN A 25 0.27 6.33 3.57
N THR A 26 -0.32 5.19 3.86
CA THR A 26 -0.09 4.43 5.10
C THR A 26 0.63 3.14 4.80
N TYR A 27 1.52 2.75 5.71
CA TYR A 27 2.09 1.41 5.73
C TYR A 27 1.18 0.48 6.51
N ILE A 28 1.02 -0.74 6.01
CA ILE A 28 0.30 -1.81 6.68
C ILE A 28 1.32 -2.91 6.96
N LEU A 29 1.55 -3.22 8.23
CA LEU A 29 2.46 -4.28 8.66
C LEU A 29 1.63 -5.42 9.23
N ILE A 30 1.64 -6.56 8.55
CA ILE A 30 0.90 -7.77 8.92
C ILE A 30 1.93 -8.80 9.41
N PRO A 31 1.81 -9.37 10.63
CA PRO A 31 2.68 -10.46 11.06
C PRO A 31 2.58 -11.67 10.11
N LYS A 32 3.71 -12.22 9.66
CA LYS A 32 3.79 -13.28 8.63
C LYS A 32 3.05 -14.59 8.96
N ASN A 33 2.76 -14.85 10.24
CA ASN A 33 2.14 -16.09 10.72
C ASN A 33 0.80 -15.82 11.43
N ILE A 34 0.10 -14.78 11.03
CA ILE A 34 -1.21 -14.44 11.60
C ILE A 34 -2.28 -15.41 11.06
N SER A 35 -3.16 -15.91 11.93
CA SER A 35 -4.29 -16.76 11.53
C SER A 35 -5.33 -15.97 10.75
N SER A 36 -6.21 -16.61 9.98
CA SER A 36 -7.35 -15.91 9.38
C SER A 36 -8.35 -15.46 10.45
N GLY A 37 -8.87 -14.25 10.34
CA GLY A 37 -9.93 -13.74 11.21
C GLY A 37 -9.85 -12.24 11.46
N PRO A 38 -10.69 -11.72 12.39
CA PRO A 38 -10.58 -10.35 12.85
C PRO A 38 -9.33 -10.19 13.74
N HIS A 39 -8.60 -9.10 13.52
CA HIS A 39 -7.39 -8.79 14.26
C HIS A 39 -7.43 -7.37 14.84
N PRO A 40 -6.87 -7.15 16.03
CA PRO A 40 -6.70 -5.81 16.54
C PRO A 40 -5.81 -4.97 15.62
N VAL A 41 -6.11 -3.68 15.52
CA VAL A 41 -5.33 -2.72 14.75
C VAL A 41 -4.60 -1.77 15.70
N ILE A 42 -3.31 -1.60 15.48
CA ILE A 42 -2.47 -0.61 16.18
C ILE A 42 -2.17 0.50 15.19
N VAL A 43 -2.59 1.73 15.48
CA VAL A 43 -2.21 2.90 14.68
C VAL A 43 -0.98 3.57 15.29
N LYS A 44 0.11 3.65 14.53
CA LYS A 44 1.33 4.35 14.91
C LYS A 44 1.47 5.62 14.08
N ILE A 45 1.23 6.77 14.72
CA ILE A 45 1.55 8.08 14.14
C ILE A 45 3.02 8.37 14.46
N HIS A 46 3.81 8.71 13.44
CA HIS A 46 5.23 8.95 13.65
C HIS A 46 5.49 10.30 14.34
N GLY A 47 6.63 10.42 15.03
CA GLY A 47 7.09 11.69 15.58
C GLY A 47 7.91 12.51 14.57
N GLY A 48 8.76 13.40 15.09
CA GLY A 48 9.63 14.25 14.27
C GLY A 48 9.18 15.72 14.19
N GLY A 49 8.41 16.18 15.17
CA GLY A 49 8.06 17.61 15.32
C GLY A 49 7.26 18.20 14.16
N LEU A 50 6.53 17.35 13.41
CA LEU A 50 5.81 17.69 12.17
C LEU A 50 6.70 18.14 11.01
N VAL A 51 8.03 18.15 11.15
CA VAL A 51 8.98 18.60 10.12
C VAL A 51 9.81 17.45 9.53
N ALA A 52 9.78 16.27 10.17
CA ALA A 52 10.56 15.12 9.73
C ALA A 52 9.86 13.81 10.09
N GLY A 53 10.31 12.73 9.44
CA GLY A 53 9.90 11.37 9.77
C GLY A 53 9.12 10.69 8.66
N SER A 54 8.74 9.45 8.93
CA SER A 54 7.91 8.61 8.08
C SER A 54 7.25 7.55 8.94
N GLY A 55 6.13 6.99 8.47
CA GLY A 55 5.40 5.91 9.13
C GLY A 55 6.33 4.76 9.55
N ILE A 56 7.27 4.35 8.69
CA ILE A 56 8.22 3.26 8.97
C ILE A 56 9.71 3.65 8.86
N LYS A 57 10.16 4.57 9.71
CA LYS A 57 11.59 4.86 9.88
C LYS A 57 12.21 3.92 10.94
N PRO A 58 13.12 2.97 10.59
CA PRO A 58 13.57 1.91 11.51
C PRO A 58 14.16 2.42 12.82
N GLU A 59 14.94 3.51 12.78
CA GLU A 59 15.62 4.10 13.92
C GLU A 59 14.62 4.73 14.90
N TRP A 60 13.45 5.13 14.42
CA TRP A 60 12.41 5.81 15.20
C TRP A 60 11.18 4.92 15.44
N PHE A 61 11.21 3.68 14.95
CA PHE A 61 10.11 2.75 15.15
C PHE A 61 10.27 2.01 16.49
N PRO A 62 9.34 2.11 17.43
CA PRO A 62 9.49 1.45 18.72
C PRO A 62 9.45 -0.08 18.59
N THR A 63 10.49 -0.77 19.05
CA THR A 63 10.56 -2.25 19.00
C THR A 63 9.42 -2.90 19.79
N TYR A 64 9.03 -2.31 20.93
CA TYR A 64 7.93 -2.85 21.74
C TYR A 64 6.61 -2.96 20.97
N LEU A 65 6.36 -2.05 20.02
CA LEU A 65 5.12 -2.02 19.24
C LEU A 65 5.10 -3.17 18.23
N LEU A 66 6.26 -3.54 17.68
CA LEU A 66 6.42 -4.73 16.85
C LEU A 66 6.22 -6.01 17.68
N THR A 67 6.84 -6.08 18.86
CA THR A 67 6.67 -7.23 19.77
C THR A 67 5.21 -7.40 20.18
N LEU A 68 4.53 -6.30 20.55
CA LEU A 68 3.11 -6.32 20.91
C LEU A 68 2.23 -6.79 19.75
N ALA A 69 2.50 -6.31 18.54
CA ALA A 69 1.75 -6.72 17.35
C ALA A 69 1.88 -8.23 17.08
N ILE A 70 3.09 -8.78 17.20
CA ILE A 70 3.31 -10.23 17.05
C ILE A 70 2.57 -11.00 18.15
N GLN A 71 2.72 -10.59 19.42
CA GLN A 71 2.12 -11.28 20.57
C GLN A 71 0.59 -11.28 20.56
N LYS A 72 -0.02 -10.25 19.99
CA LYS A 72 -1.48 -10.06 19.96
C LYS A 72 -2.10 -10.33 18.61
N SER A 73 -1.32 -10.83 17.64
CA SER A 73 -1.78 -10.99 16.26
C SER A 73 -2.44 -9.71 15.76
N ALA A 74 -1.77 -8.57 15.95
CA ALA A 74 -2.27 -7.25 15.60
C ALA A 74 -1.63 -6.76 14.30
N ILE A 75 -2.40 -6.03 13.51
CA ILE A 75 -1.92 -5.33 12.32
C ILE A 75 -1.51 -3.92 12.72
N ILE A 76 -0.35 -3.46 12.25
CA ILE A 76 0.07 -2.08 12.48
C ILE A 76 -0.23 -1.25 11.23
N LEU A 77 -0.90 -0.13 11.44
CA LEU A 77 -1.05 0.93 10.43
C LEU A 77 -0.15 2.10 10.81
N ALA A 78 0.72 2.52 9.90
CA ALA A 78 1.61 3.65 10.12
C ALA A 78 1.40 4.70 9.02
N PRO A 79 0.41 5.61 9.16
CA PRO A 79 0.15 6.66 8.20
C PRO A 79 1.29 7.67 8.14
N ASN A 80 1.62 8.11 6.93
CA ASN A 80 2.30 9.37 6.70
C ASN A 80 1.27 10.51 6.67
N TYR A 81 1.76 11.73 6.83
CA TYR A 81 1.01 12.97 6.74
C TYR A 81 1.95 14.06 6.19
N ARG A 82 1.41 15.16 5.65
CA ARG A 82 2.27 16.23 5.14
C ARG A 82 3.05 16.91 6.25
N LEU A 83 4.30 17.24 5.96
CA LEU A 83 5.24 17.86 6.89
C LEU A 83 5.32 19.37 6.66
N LEU A 84 5.76 20.08 7.69
CA LEU A 84 6.16 21.48 7.59
C LEU A 84 7.59 21.56 7.01
N PRO A 85 7.93 22.65 6.31
CA PRO A 85 7.09 23.83 6.04
C PRO A 85 6.21 23.73 4.77
N GLU A 86 6.29 22.65 4.00
CA GLU A 86 5.57 22.48 2.72
C GLU A 86 4.04 22.37 2.90
N SER A 87 3.59 22.11 4.14
CA SER A 87 2.20 22.19 4.56
C SER A 87 2.07 22.93 5.90
N SER A 88 0.85 23.34 6.24
CA SER A 88 0.53 23.89 7.55
C SER A 88 0.22 22.80 8.59
N ALA A 89 0.36 23.11 9.88
CA ALA A 89 -0.05 22.19 10.94
C ALA A 89 -1.54 21.81 10.86
N SER A 90 -2.40 22.72 10.39
CA SER A 90 -3.83 22.46 10.19
C SER A 90 -4.08 21.40 9.11
N GLU A 91 -3.27 21.43 8.05
CA GLU A 91 -3.30 20.45 6.97
C GLU A 91 -2.80 19.08 7.42
N THR A 92 -1.73 19.04 8.22
CA THR A 92 -1.26 17.80 8.86
C THR A 92 -2.36 17.15 9.72
N VAL A 93 -3.06 17.94 10.55
CA VAL A 93 -4.17 17.44 11.37
C VAL A 93 -5.32 16.95 10.49
N SER A 94 -5.63 17.66 9.40
CA SER A 94 -6.64 17.24 8.43
C SER A 94 -6.26 15.92 7.76
N ASP A 95 -4.98 15.69 7.42
CA ASP A 95 -4.51 14.43 6.85
C ASP A 95 -4.71 13.27 7.82
N ILE A 96 -4.34 13.44 9.10
CA ILE A 96 -4.59 12.44 10.14
C ILE A 96 -6.08 12.18 10.35
N SER A 97 -6.92 13.22 10.36
CA SER A 97 -8.38 13.05 10.43
C SER A 97 -8.91 12.24 9.25
N THR A 98 -8.43 12.54 8.03
CA THR A 98 -8.81 11.82 6.82
C THR A 98 -8.40 10.35 6.89
N PHE A 99 -7.20 10.05 7.42
CA PHE A 99 -6.76 8.67 7.66
C PHE A 99 -7.74 7.93 8.58
N TRP A 100 -8.18 8.57 9.67
CA TRP A 100 -9.12 7.96 10.61
C TRP A 100 -10.48 7.69 9.97
N ASP A 101 -10.97 8.61 9.12
CA ASP A 101 -12.22 8.42 8.37
C ASP A 101 -12.08 7.30 7.35
N TRP A 102 -10.96 7.24 6.64
CA TRP A 102 -10.63 6.15 5.72
C TRP A 102 -10.58 4.80 6.44
N LEU A 103 -9.93 4.71 7.60
CA LEU A 103 -9.82 3.47 8.39
C LEU A 103 -11.19 2.95 8.86
N ARG A 104 -12.12 3.84 9.19
CA ARG A 104 -13.49 3.48 9.58
C ARG A 104 -14.41 3.22 8.39
N SER A 105 -13.99 3.59 7.19
CA SER A 105 -14.80 3.43 5.99
C SER A 105 -14.74 2.00 5.46
N PRO A 106 -15.75 1.58 4.67
CA PRO A 106 -15.71 0.29 3.95
C PRO A 106 -14.58 0.20 2.90
N LEU A 107 -13.90 1.32 2.60
CA LEU A 107 -12.79 1.38 1.65
C LEU A 107 -11.49 0.85 2.24
N PHE A 108 -11.42 0.65 3.57
CA PHE A 108 -10.29 -0.04 4.17
C PHE A 108 -10.29 -1.50 3.68
N PRO A 109 -9.33 -1.91 2.83
CA PRO A 109 -9.30 -3.29 2.38
C PRO A 109 -8.98 -4.16 3.60
N PRO A 110 -9.80 -5.17 3.94
CA PRO A 110 -9.38 -6.15 4.94
C PRO A 110 -8.04 -6.74 4.47
N PRO A 111 -7.06 -6.91 5.37
CA PRO A 111 -5.78 -7.47 4.99
C PRO A 111 -6.00 -8.91 4.54
N SER A 112 -6.06 -9.10 3.23
CA SER A 112 -5.99 -10.43 2.63
C SER A 112 -4.61 -11.01 2.94
N PRO A 113 -4.49 -12.23 3.46
CA PRO A 113 -3.20 -12.89 3.50
C PRO A 113 -2.67 -12.94 2.07
N LEU A 114 -1.46 -12.41 1.87
CA LEU A 114 -0.74 -12.51 0.61
C LEU A 114 -0.39 -14.00 0.42
N THR A 115 -1.34 -14.79 -0.08
CA THR A 115 -1.06 -16.15 -0.53
C THR A 115 -0.26 -16.03 -1.82
N SER A 116 1.06 -15.92 -1.72
CA SER A 116 1.92 -16.31 -2.84
C SER A 116 1.73 -17.83 -3.02
N PRO A 117 1.42 -18.31 -4.24
CA PRO A 117 1.45 -19.75 -4.49
C PRO A 117 2.90 -20.23 -4.25
N PRO A 118 3.09 -21.42 -3.65
CA PRO A 118 4.43 -21.97 -3.47
C PRO A 118 5.12 -22.08 -4.83
N PRO A 119 6.45 -21.85 -4.92
CA PRO A 119 7.17 -22.11 -6.15
C PRO A 119 7.01 -23.60 -6.48
N SER A 120 6.32 -23.87 -7.58
CA SER A 120 6.19 -25.22 -8.13
C SER A 120 7.56 -25.69 -8.57
N THR A 121 8.24 -26.41 -7.67
CA THR A 121 9.44 -27.17 -8.00
C THR A 121 9.00 -28.37 -8.82
N THR A 122 9.14 -28.28 -10.14
CA THR A 122 9.25 -29.47 -10.98
C THR A 122 10.18 -29.16 -12.14
N PRO A 123 11.35 -29.82 -12.25
CA PRO A 123 12.18 -29.71 -13.43
C PRO A 123 11.67 -30.69 -14.47
N SER A 124 11.36 -30.22 -15.68
CA SER A 124 11.40 -31.07 -16.86
C SER A 124 11.81 -30.26 -18.07
N SER A 125 13.05 -30.53 -18.48
CA SER A 125 13.60 -30.32 -19.80
C SER A 125 12.63 -30.84 -20.88
N THR A 126 12.47 -30.10 -21.99
CA THR A 126 13.00 -30.48 -23.31
C THR A 126 12.53 -29.53 -24.44
N ALA A 127 13.53 -28.93 -25.10
CA ALA A 127 13.66 -28.49 -26.51
C ALA A 127 12.59 -27.67 -27.28
N LYS A 128 12.99 -26.42 -27.58
CA LYS A 128 12.98 -25.64 -28.85
C LYS A 128 12.10 -26.08 -30.04
N ALA A 129 11.34 -25.12 -30.59
CA ALA A 129 11.27 -24.84 -32.04
C ALA A 129 10.84 -23.38 -32.29
N GLN A 130 11.39 -22.77 -33.34
CA GLN A 130 11.28 -21.36 -33.72
C GLN A 130 10.70 -21.25 -35.13
N ALA A 131 9.69 -20.39 -35.32
CA ALA A 131 9.27 -19.71 -36.56
C ALA A 131 8.07 -18.82 -36.14
N GLY A 132 8.01 -17.51 -36.36
CA GLY A 132 8.22 -16.79 -37.61
C GLY A 132 6.85 -16.29 -38.11
N SER A 133 6.62 -14.97 -38.01
CA SER A 133 5.62 -14.12 -38.71
C SER A 133 4.68 -13.29 -37.80
N SER A 134 4.79 -11.97 -37.96
CA SER A 134 3.79 -10.93 -37.70
C SER A 134 3.31 -10.42 -39.07
N PRO A 135 2.31 -9.52 -39.16
CA PRO A 135 1.09 -9.33 -38.35
C PRO A 135 -0.17 -9.32 -39.26
N CYS A 136 -1.38 -9.37 -38.69
CA CYS A 136 -2.58 -8.98 -39.43
C CYS A 136 -3.58 -8.26 -38.52
N SER A 137 -3.74 -6.95 -38.74
CA SER A 137 -4.90 -6.16 -38.31
C SER A 137 -5.89 -6.10 -39.47
N PRO A 138 -7.21 -6.00 -39.18
CA PRO A 138 -8.11 -5.27 -40.06
C PRO A 138 -8.79 -4.08 -39.36
N LEU A 139 -8.77 -2.97 -40.08
CA LEU A 139 -9.48 -1.71 -39.85
C LEU A 139 -10.99 -1.83 -40.16
N LEU A 140 -11.78 -0.95 -39.51
CA LEU A 140 -12.93 -0.14 -40.01
C LEU A 140 -14.17 -0.19 -39.09
N PRO A 141 -15.10 0.80 -39.14
CA PRO A 141 -14.93 2.24 -39.35
C PRO A 141 -15.64 3.11 -38.29
N ASN A 142 -15.25 4.39 -38.27
CA ASN A 142 -15.78 5.48 -37.44
C ASN A 142 -17.10 6.05 -38.00
N PRO A 143 -18.18 6.28 -37.22
CA PRO A 143 -19.35 7.00 -37.69
C PRO A 143 -19.18 8.53 -37.64
N LYS A 144 -19.56 9.15 -38.75
CA LYS A 144 -19.44 10.57 -39.12
C LYS A 144 -20.41 11.46 -38.29
N ALA A 145 -19.93 12.63 -37.87
CA ALA A 145 -20.72 13.68 -37.24
C ALA A 145 -21.74 14.33 -38.21
N PRO A 146 -22.91 14.79 -37.75
CA PRO A 146 -23.83 15.59 -38.56
C PRO A 146 -23.47 17.08 -38.58
N SER A 147 -23.52 17.63 -39.78
CA SER A 147 -23.39 19.04 -40.15
C SER A 147 -24.57 19.90 -39.68
N LYS A 148 -24.27 21.15 -39.31
CA LYS A 148 -25.20 22.23 -38.99
C LYS A 148 -25.77 22.89 -40.27
N PRO A 149 -27.06 23.28 -40.28
CA PRO A 149 -27.55 24.48 -40.96
C PRO A 149 -28.35 25.34 -39.94
N ALA A 150 -28.56 26.66 -40.06
CA ALA A 150 -28.19 27.71 -40.99
C ALA A 150 -27.83 28.97 -40.18
#